data_AF-A0A4S4KHD9-F1
#
_entry.id   AF-A0A4S4KHD9-F1
#
_cell.length_a   1.000
_cell.length_b   1.000
_cell.length_c   1.000
_cell.angle_alpha   90.00
_cell.angle_beta   90.00
_cell.angle_gamma   90.00
#
_symmetry.space_group_name_H-M   'P 1'
#
loop_
_entity.id
_entity.type
_entity.pdbx_description
1 polymer ?
#
loop_
_entity_poly.entity_id
_entity_poly.type
_entity_poly.pdbx_seq_one_letter_code
_entity_poly.pdbx_strand_id
1 'polypeptide(L)'
;MAGTATGNDCDVDTSNNAGCGVQASTDYSFGPSFNAIGGGWYAMERNPDSISVWFWARNATGTVPSDMSSGNDSIDTDAWGTPTAYFPNTQCDIDSHFSANNIIFDLTFCGDWAGIDSVFNAAGCPGDCVGEFFSTIHHTMQICGLSQHLSPSDFVNNNASSFADAYWDVAAVRVYT
;
A
#
# COMPACT_ATOMS: atom_id res chain seq x y z
N MET A 1 -6.02 3.71 17.87
CA MET A 1 -6.17 3.13 16.51
C MET A 1 -6.63 1.68 16.61
N ALA A 2 -7.25 1.16 15.55
CA ALA A 2 -7.72 -0.23 15.43
C ALA A 2 -6.73 -1.16 14.71
N GLY A 3 -5.81 -0.61 13.91
CA GLY A 3 -4.72 -1.35 13.27
C GLY A 3 -3.57 -1.67 14.24
N THR A 4 -2.58 -2.39 13.72
CA THR A 4 -1.37 -2.80 14.47
C THR A 4 -0.16 -2.05 13.92
N ALA A 5 0.58 -1.35 14.78
CA ALA A 5 1.83 -0.70 14.37
C ALA A 5 2.87 -1.75 13.96
N THR A 6 3.48 -1.56 12.80
CA THR A 6 4.58 -2.39 12.28
C THR A 6 5.95 -1.69 12.45
N GLY A 7 5.94 -0.37 12.66
CA GLY A 7 7.10 0.43 13.01
C GLY A 7 6.66 1.71 13.74
N ASN A 8 7.50 2.21 14.64
CA ASN A 8 7.23 3.44 15.42
C ASN A 8 8.24 4.56 15.14
N ASP A 9 9.25 4.31 14.28
CA ASP A 9 10.23 5.30 13.87
C ASP A 9 9.89 5.82 12.48
N CYS A 10 9.47 7.08 12.40
CA CYS A 10 9.07 7.71 11.15
C CYS A 10 10.25 8.31 10.37
N ASP A 11 11.44 8.38 10.98
CA ASP A 11 12.63 8.94 10.34
C ASP A 11 13.20 7.95 9.32
N VAL A 12 13.26 8.37 8.05
CA VAL A 12 13.75 7.54 6.95
C VAL A 12 15.25 7.27 7.02
N ASP A 13 16.01 8.17 7.66
CA ASP A 13 17.47 8.07 7.78
C ASP A 13 17.88 6.98 8.78
N THR A 14 17.01 6.65 9.73
CA THR A 14 17.23 5.62 10.75
C THR A 14 16.44 4.33 10.48
N SER A 15 15.34 4.41 9.74
CA SER A 15 14.48 3.26 9.43
C SER A 15 14.76 2.61 8.08
N ASN A 16 15.76 3.08 7.33
CA ASN A 16 16.03 2.65 5.95
C ASN A 16 14.77 2.77 5.06
N ASN A 17 14.09 3.92 5.18
CA ASN A 17 12.84 4.25 4.49
C ASN A 17 11.65 3.31 4.79
N ALA A 18 11.70 2.50 5.86
CA ALA A 18 10.54 1.71 6.28
C ALA A 18 9.44 2.58 6.93
N GLY A 19 9.85 3.63 7.65
CA GLY A 19 8.95 4.55 8.35
C GLY A 19 8.12 3.89 9.46
N CYS A 20 7.13 4.64 9.94
CA CYS A 20 6.25 4.22 11.02
C CYS A 20 4.92 3.67 10.45
N GLY A 21 4.94 2.42 9.98
CA GLY A 21 3.77 1.78 9.37
C GLY A 21 2.71 1.31 10.37
N VAL A 22 1.45 1.27 9.92
CA VAL A 22 0.32 0.63 10.63
C VAL A 22 -0.40 -0.31 9.68
N GLN A 23 -0.54 -1.58 10.06
CA GLN A 23 -1.29 -2.58 9.32
C GLN A 23 -2.76 -2.55 9.74
N ALA A 24 -3.67 -2.42 8.77
CA ALA A 24 -5.11 -2.52 9.01
C ALA A 24 -5.49 -3.93 9.53
N SER A 25 -6.51 -4.01 10.39
CA SER A 25 -6.95 -5.25 11.02
C SER A 25 -7.90 -6.11 10.17
N THR A 26 -8.12 -5.73 8.91
CA THR A 26 -9.04 -6.41 7.99
C THR A 26 -8.40 -6.60 6.61
N ASP A 27 -8.60 -7.77 6.04
CA ASP A 27 -8.14 -8.10 4.68
C ASP A 27 -8.91 -7.33 3.60
N TYR A 28 -10.09 -6.79 3.93
CA TYR A 28 -10.88 -5.98 2.98
C TYR A 28 -10.27 -4.60 2.70
N SER A 29 -9.18 -4.22 3.37
CA SER A 29 -8.55 -2.90 3.23
C SER A 29 -7.74 -2.73 1.94
N PHE A 30 -7.28 -3.81 1.31
CA PHE A 30 -6.40 -3.72 0.15
C PHE A 30 -6.57 -4.87 -0.86
N GLY A 31 -6.18 -4.62 -2.11
CA GLY A 31 -5.99 -5.65 -3.13
C GLY A 31 -7.25 -6.44 -3.52
N PRO A 32 -7.13 -7.73 -3.87
CA PRO A 32 -8.25 -8.54 -4.35
C PRO A 32 -9.44 -8.60 -3.40
N SER A 33 -9.20 -8.66 -2.08
CA SER A 33 -10.24 -8.69 -1.07
C SER A 33 -11.02 -7.36 -0.99
N PHE A 34 -10.34 -6.23 -1.15
CA PHE A 34 -10.99 -4.92 -1.30
C PHE A 34 -11.84 -4.86 -2.56
N ASN A 35 -11.30 -5.29 -3.71
CA ASN A 35 -12.03 -5.30 -4.98
C ASN A 35 -13.28 -6.20 -4.94
N ALA A 36 -13.18 -7.37 -4.31
CA ALA A 36 -14.27 -8.35 -4.22
C ALA A 36 -15.52 -7.83 -3.49
N ILE A 37 -15.37 -6.82 -2.62
CA ILE A 37 -16.49 -6.18 -1.92
C ILE A 37 -16.93 -4.86 -2.56
N GLY A 38 -16.36 -4.51 -3.72
CA GLY A 38 -16.58 -3.24 -4.42
C GLY A 38 -15.80 -2.07 -3.82
N GLY A 39 -14.77 -2.34 -3.03
CA GLY A 39 -13.92 -1.34 -2.39
C GLY A 39 -14.50 -0.76 -1.10
N GLY A 40 -14.31 0.55 -0.91
CA GLY A 40 -14.70 1.24 0.31
C GLY A 40 -14.31 2.71 0.30
N TRP A 41 -14.24 3.30 1.49
CA TRP A 41 -13.83 4.68 1.69
C TRP A 41 -12.55 4.71 2.52
N TYR A 42 -11.59 5.51 2.07
CA TYR A 42 -10.45 5.96 2.85
C TYR A 42 -10.64 7.43 3.18
N ALA A 43 -10.42 7.81 4.43
CA ALA A 43 -10.35 9.19 4.86
C ALA A 43 -9.06 9.42 5.65
N MET A 44 -8.49 10.60 5.49
CA MET A 44 -7.33 11.05 6.26
C MET A 44 -7.63 12.43 6.81
N GLU A 45 -7.47 12.57 8.13
CA GLU A 45 -7.44 13.86 8.81
C GLU A 45 -6.00 14.16 9.20
N ARG A 46 -5.55 15.38 8.90
CA ARG A 46 -4.27 15.89 9.35
C ARG A 46 -4.48 17.23 10.02
N ASN A 47 -4.00 17.35 11.24
CA ASN A 47 -3.92 18.58 12.00
C ASN A 47 -2.52 18.68 12.65
N PRO A 48 -2.16 19.80 13.30
CA PRO A 48 -0.85 19.96 13.95
C PRO A 48 -0.53 18.91 15.02
N ASP A 49 -1.55 18.28 15.61
CA ASP A 49 -1.38 17.34 16.72
C ASP A 49 -1.34 15.87 16.28
N SER A 50 -1.87 15.55 15.09
CA SER A 50 -1.94 14.16 14.63
C SER A 50 -2.25 14.00 13.13
N ILE A 51 -1.94 12.80 12.63
CA ILE A 51 -2.50 12.27 11.39
C ILE A 51 -3.33 11.03 11.73
N SER A 52 -4.58 11.00 11.28
CA SER A 52 -5.51 9.88 11.47
C SER A 52 -5.99 9.36 10.12
N VAL A 53 -6.06 8.04 9.97
CA VAL A 53 -6.56 7.38 8.76
C VAL A 53 -7.67 6.41 9.12
N TRP A 54 -8.79 6.49 8.41
CA TRP A 54 -9.91 5.56 8.52
C TRP A 54 -10.10 4.80 7.22
N PHE A 55 -10.46 3.53 7.36
CA PHE A 55 -10.96 2.69 6.29
C PHE A 55 -12.33 2.13 6.66
N TRP A 56 -13.30 2.31 5.76
CA TRP A 56 -14.61 1.66 5.86
C TRP A 56 -14.88 0.83 4.61
N ALA A 57 -15.07 -0.47 4.82
CA ALA A 57 -15.41 -1.42 3.75
C ALA A 57 -16.81 -1.17 3.20
N ARG A 58 -17.00 -1.27 1.88
CA ARG A 58 -18.30 -1.01 1.23
C ARG A 58 -19.43 -1.92 1.71
N ASN A 59 -19.09 -3.17 2.05
CA ASN A 59 -20.06 -4.15 2.54
C ASN A 59 -20.35 -4.04 4.05
N ALA A 60 -19.67 -3.14 4.78
CA ALA A 60 -19.83 -3.01 6.22
C ALA A 60 -21.09 -2.19 6.54
N THR A 61 -22.17 -2.88 6.89
CA THR A 61 -23.45 -2.25 7.23
C THR A 61 -23.33 -1.37 8.47
N GLY A 62 -23.65 -0.07 8.33
CA GLY A 62 -23.77 0.86 9.46
C GLY A 62 -22.46 1.38 10.06
N THR A 63 -21.32 1.15 9.41
CA THR A 63 -20.01 1.62 9.90
C THR A 63 -19.48 2.86 9.18
N VAL A 64 -19.99 3.16 7.98
CA VAL A 64 -19.59 4.35 7.21
C VAL A 64 -20.36 5.56 7.75
N PRO A 65 -19.68 6.63 8.20
CA PRO A 65 -20.32 7.88 8.59
C PRO A 65 -21.19 8.45 7.45
N SER A 66 -22.34 9.02 7.81
CA SER A 66 -23.30 9.53 6.82
C SER A 66 -22.72 10.70 6.02
N ASP A 67 -21.98 11.60 6.67
CA ASP A 67 -21.27 12.73 6.07
C ASP A 67 -20.21 12.31 5.04
N MET A 68 -19.56 11.16 5.26
CA MET A 68 -18.63 10.56 4.31
C MET A 68 -19.32 9.91 3.10
N SER A 69 -20.41 9.17 3.34
CA SER A 69 -21.10 8.43 2.27
C SER A 69 -21.89 9.33 1.30
N SER A 70 -22.46 10.44 1.78
CA SER A 70 -23.21 11.39 0.94
C SER A 70 -22.37 12.54 0.36
N GLY A 71 -21.13 12.73 0.84
CA GLY A 71 -20.25 13.79 0.35
C GLY A 71 -20.75 15.18 0.75
N ASN A 72 -21.08 15.36 2.02
CA ASN A 72 -21.59 16.62 2.56
C ASN A 72 -20.53 17.74 2.48
N ASP A 73 -20.97 19.00 2.50
CA ASP A 73 -20.10 20.18 2.54
C ASP A 73 -19.43 20.38 3.92
N SER A 74 -19.98 19.75 4.97
CA SER A 74 -19.47 19.76 6.33
C SER A 74 -19.32 18.33 6.82
N ILE A 75 -18.20 18.06 7.48
CA ILE A 75 -17.86 16.77 8.08
C ILE A 75 -17.55 16.94 9.57
N ASP A 76 -17.72 15.87 10.35
CA ASP A 76 -17.40 15.82 11.78
C ASP A 76 -16.56 14.57 12.08
N THR A 77 -15.24 14.74 12.15
CA THR A 77 -14.31 13.63 12.35
C THR A 77 -14.36 13.06 13.77
N ASP A 78 -14.85 13.81 14.76
CA ASP A 78 -15.04 13.32 16.13
C ASP A 78 -16.09 12.20 16.18
N ALA A 79 -17.05 12.22 15.25
CA ALA A 79 -18.11 11.22 15.12
C ALA A 79 -17.69 9.95 14.34
N TRP A 80 -16.49 9.93 13.74
CA TRP A 80 -16.02 8.83 12.88
C TRP A 80 -15.50 7.61 13.66
N GLY A 81 -15.34 7.75 14.98
CA GLY A 81 -14.88 6.70 15.88
C GLY A 81 -13.39 6.40 15.72
N THR A 82 -12.97 5.24 16.23
CA THR A 82 -11.55 4.87 16.31
C THR A 82 -10.92 4.76 14.91
N PRO A 83 -9.83 5.49 14.62
CA PRO A 83 -9.17 5.41 13.31
C PRO A 83 -8.46 4.06 13.11
N THR A 84 -8.32 3.65 11.85
CA THR A 84 -7.52 2.49 11.45
C THR A 84 -6.05 2.70 11.80
N ALA A 85 -5.49 3.87 11.49
CA ALA A 85 -4.13 4.27 11.87
C ALA A 85 -4.14 5.64 12.57
N TYR A 86 -3.29 5.81 13.58
CA TYR A 86 -3.19 7.04 14.35
C TYR A 86 -1.72 7.36 14.63
N PHE A 87 -1.30 8.54 14.18
CA PHE A 87 0.05 9.06 14.33
C PHE A 87 -0.02 10.32 15.21
N PRO A 88 0.11 10.18 16.54
CA PRO A 88 0.05 11.31 17.46
C PRO A 88 1.38 12.07 17.51
N ASN A 89 1.32 13.32 17.97
CA ASN A 89 2.51 14.13 18.20
C ASN A 89 3.33 13.80 19.47
N THR A 90 3.02 12.70 20.16
CA THR A 90 3.64 12.33 21.45
C THR A 90 5.18 12.33 21.42
N GLN A 91 5.78 11.94 20.30
CA GLN A 91 7.24 11.87 20.11
C GLN A 91 7.69 12.45 18.76
N CYS A 92 6.80 13.13 18.05
CA CYS A 92 7.04 13.66 16.71
C CYS A 92 6.21 14.94 16.53
N ASP A 93 6.83 16.09 16.31
CA ASP A 93 6.08 17.31 16.04
C ASP A 93 5.57 17.30 14.59
N ILE A 94 4.32 16.85 14.40
CA ILE A 94 3.69 16.68 13.09
C ILE A 94 3.71 17.96 12.27
N ASP A 95 3.48 19.12 12.89
CA ASP A 95 3.44 20.41 12.19
C ASP A 95 4.81 20.80 11.64
N SER A 96 5.88 20.47 12.36
CA SER A 96 7.26 20.72 11.92
C SER A 96 7.73 19.79 10.79
N HIS A 97 7.14 18.60 10.66
CA HIS A 97 7.60 17.56 9.74
C HIS A 97 6.84 17.51 8.42
N PHE A 98 5.65 18.10 8.35
CA PHE A 98 4.85 18.10 7.14
C PHE A 98 4.51 19.53 6.70
N SER A 99 4.72 19.83 5.42
CA SER A 99 4.31 21.10 4.80
C SER A 99 3.11 20.88 3.86
N ALA A 100 2.92 21.76 2.87
CA ALA A 100 1.89 21.57 1.85
C ALA A 100 2.22 20.33 0.99
N ASN A 101 1.34 19.32 1.01
CA ASN A 101 1.49 18.10 0.23
C ASN A 101 0.57 18.10 -0.99
N ASN A 102 0.94 17.33 -2.02
CA ASN A 102 0.06 16.98 -3.14
C ASN A 102 -0.57 15.61 -2.90
N ILE A 103 -1.79 15.41 -3.38
CA ILE A 103 -2.43 14.09 -3.46
C ILE A 103 -1.93 13.40 -4.73
N ILE A 104 -1.41 12.18 -4.60
CA ILE A 104 -0.83 11.40 -5.70
C ILE A 104 -1.54 10.05 -5.77
N PHE A 105 -1.95 9.66 -6.98
CA PHE A 105 -2.32 8.29 -7.32
C PHE A 105 -1.36 7.80 -8.39
N ASP A 106 -0.67 6.70 -8.12
CA ASP A 106 0.18 6.02 -9.08
C ASP A 106 -0.07 4.51 -9.08
N LEU A 107 0.52 3.86 -10.07
CA LEU A 107 0.61 2.41 -10.19
C LEU A 107 1.95 2.11 -10.84
N THR A 108 2.95 1.78 -10.02
CA THR A 108 4.26 1.34 -10.47
C THR A 108 4.40 -0.18 -10.36
N PHE A 109 5.40 -0.74 -11.06
CA PHE A 109 5.69 -2.17 -11.05
C PHE A 109 7.13 -2.42 -10.61
N CYS A 110 7.33 -3.48 -9.83
CA CYS A 110 8.63 -3.87 -9.28
C CYS A 110 9.22 -2.75 -8.39
N GLY A 111 10.28 -2.08 -8.87
CA GLY A 111 10.96 -1.00 -8.16
C GLY A 111 11.60 -1.43 -6.84
N ASP A 112 11.87 -0.45 -6.00
CA ASP A 112 12.69 -0.60 -4.78
C ASP A 112 12.03 -1.43 -3.68
N TRP A 113 10.73 -1.73 -3.81
CA TRP A 113 10.00 -2.57 -2.85
C TRP A 113 9.46 -3.85 -3.49
N ALA A 114 8.48 -3.74 -4.41
CA ALA A 114 7.85 -4.91 -5.01
C ALA A 114 8.78 -5.67 -5.98
N GLY A 115 9.90 -5.07 -6.39
CA GLY A 115 10.93 -5.68 -7.22
C GLY A 115 12.00 -6.42 -6.43
N ILE A 116 11.98 -6.37 -5.09
CA ILE A 116 12.87 -7.18 -4.27
C ILE A 116 12.40 -8.63 -4.35
N ASP A 117 13.27 -9.54 -4.82
CA ASP A 117 12.91 -10.96 -5.02
C ASP A 117 12.32 -11.60 -3.76
N SER A 118 12.91 -11.37 -2.58
CA SER A 118 12.41 -11.94 -1.34
C SER A 118 10.99 -11.46 -0.99
N VAL A 119 10.62 -10.24 -1.37
CA VAL A 119 9.27 -9.69 -1.18
C VAL A 119 8.31 -10.27 -2.21
N PHE A 120 8.70 -10.24 -3.49
CA PHE A 120 7.89 -10.75 -4.60
C PHE A 120 7.57 -12.25 -4.42
N ASN A 121 8.56 -13.04 -4.06
CA ASN A 121 8.41 -14.49 -3.92
C ASN A 121 7.65 -14.85 -2.63
N ALA A 122 7.82 -14.09 -1.55
CA ALA A 122 7.05 -14.27 -0.33
C ALA A 122 5.55 -13.99 -0.55
N ALA A 123 5.19 -13.16 -1.53
CA ALA A 123 3.81 -12.94 -1.94
C ALA A 123 3.21 -14.10 -2.78
N GLY A 124 3.99 -15.16 -3.05
CA GLY A 124 3.56 -16.31 -3.85
C GLY A 124 3.62 -16.05 -5.36
N CYS A 125 4.28 -14.98 -5.80
CA CYS A 125 4.51 -14.72 -7.20
C CYS A 125 5.63 -15.63 -7.76
N PRO A 126 5.55 -16.06 -9.04
CA PRO A 126 6.55 -16.94 -9.63
C PRO A 126 7.83 -16.17 -9.97
N GLY A 127 8.95 -16.62 -9.39
CA GLY A 127 10.29 -16.04 -9.57
C GLY A 127 11.18 -16.48 -8.41
N ASP A 128 12.47 -16.69 -8.65
CA ASP A 128 13.44 -17.01 -7.60
C ASP A 128 14.84 -16.83 -8.15
N CYS A 129 15.54 -15.76 -7.75
CA CYS A 129 16.97 -15.65 -7.99
C CYS A 129 17.74 -16.61 -7.07
N VAL A 130 17.87 -17.87 -7.49
CA VAL A 130 19.05 -18.67 -7.13
C VAL A 130 20.10 -18.44 -8.23
N GLY A 131 21.01 -17.51 -7.96
CA GLY A 131 22.17 -17.28 -8.82
C GLY A 131 22.99 -18.57 -8.93
N GLU A 132 23.05 -19.15 -10.12
CA GLU A 132 24.07 -20.15 -10.41
C GLU A 132 25.43 -19.44 -10.46
N PHE A 133 26.30 -19.81 -9.52
CA PHE A 133 27.73 -19.59 -9.61
C PHE A 133 28.25 -20.22 -10.91
N PHE A 134 28.41 -19.43 -11.97
CA PHE A 134 29.21 -19.87 -13.12
C PHE A 134 30.69 -19.74 -12.78
N SER A 135 31.22 -20.74 -12.07
CA SER A 135 32.65 -21.04 -12.15
C SER A 135 32.92 -21.83 -13.42
N THR A 136 33.78 -21.25 -14.27
CA THR A 136 34.61 -21.90 -15.29
C THR A 136 33.98 -22.31 -16.63
N ILE A 137 34.28 -21.51 -17.65
CA ILE A 137 34.87 -21.89 -18.96
C ILE A 137 34.62 -23.35 -19.39
N HIS A 138 33.63 -23.59 -20.25
CA HIS A 138 33.77 -24.21 -21.58
C HIS A 138 32.39 -24.56 -22.16
N HIS A 139 32.08 -23.93 -23.30
CA HIS A 139 31.27 -24.43 -24.40
C HIS A 139 30.34 -25.64 -24.12
N THR A 140 29.10 -25.36 -23.75
CA THR A 140 27.94 -26.18 -24.13
C THR A 140 26.79 -25.25 -24.50
N MET A 141 26.11 -25.58 -25.60
CA MET A 141 24.86 -24.95 -26.02
C MET A 141 23.90 -24.90 -24.82
N GLN A 142 23.56 -23.71 -24.37
CA GLN A 142 22.50 -23.54 -23.39
C GLN A 142 21.17 -23.64 -24.14
N ILE A 143 20.54 -24.79 -23.97
CA ILE A 143 19.19 -25.10 -24.46
C ILE A 143 18.26 -24.02 -23.91
N CYS A 144 17.65 -23.21 -24.79
CA CYS A 144 16.54 -22.30 -24.48
C CYS A 144 15.25 -23.06 -24.10
N GLY A 145 15.32 -24.01 -23.16
CA GLY A 145 14.18 -24.82 -22.78
C GLY A 145 14.44 -25.57 -21.49
N LEU A 146 13.89 -25.03 -20.39
CA LEU A 146 13.71 -25.60 -19.02
C LEU A 146 14.44 -24.83 -17.90
N SER A 147 14.12 -23.56 -17.72
CA SER A 147 13.96 -22.90 -16.41
C SER A 147 13.41 -21.50 -16.66
N GLN A 148 12.12 -21.29 -16.47
CA GLN A 148 11.51 -19.96 -16.57
C GLN A 148 11.80 -19.20 -15.28
N HIS A 149 13.04 -18.74 -15.18
CA HIS A 149 13.53 -17.84 -14.15
C HIS A 149 12.92 -16.47 -14.44
N LEU A 150 11.84 -16.13 -13.75
CA LEU A 150 11.16 -14.84 -13.91
C LEU A 150 11.64 -13.92 -12.80
N SER A 151 12.53 -12.97 -13.11
CA SER A 151 12.66 -11.81 -12.23
C SER A 151 11.31 -11.07 -12.18
N PRO A 152 11.03 -10.23 -11.16
CA PRO A 152 9.82 -9.43 -11.14
C PRO A 152 9.61 -8.62 -12.45
N SER A 153 10.71 -8.13 -13.04
CA SER A 153 10.68 -7.42 -14.33
C SER A 153 10.30 -8.34 -15.50
N ASP A 154 10.79 -9.58 -15.53
CA ASP A 154 10.41 -10.55 -16.55
C ASP A 154 8.93 -10.94 -16.44
N PHE A 155 8.40 -11.06 -15.22
CA PHE A 155 6.98 -11.31 -15.01
C PHE A 155 6.14 -10.18 -15.61
N VAL A 156 6.48 -8.93 -15.31
CA VAL A 156 5.77 -7.75 -15.84
C VAL A 156 5.84 -7.70 -17.37
N ASN A 157 7.02 -7.92 -17.96
CA ASN A 157 7.22 -7.83 -19.41
C ASN A 157 6.49 -8.91 -20.21
N ASN A 158 6.32 -10.11 -19.64
CA ASN A 158 5.83 -11.28 -20.38
C ASN A 158 4.39 -11.69 -20.03
N ASN A 159 3.75 -11.06 -19.04
CA ASN A 159 2.41 -11.43 -18.57
C ASN A 159 1.43 -10.24 -18.61
N ALA A 160 1.37 -9.52 -19.72
CA ALA A 160 0.53 -8.32 -19.85
C ALA A 160 -0.95 -8.55 -19.46
N SER A 161 -1.51 -9.73 -19.74
CA SER A 161 -2.89 -10.07 -19.38
C SER A 161 -3.13 -10.18 -17.87
N SER A 162 -2.09 -10.42 -17.07
CA SER A 162 -2.19 -10.52 -15.60
C SER A 162 -2.43 -9.17 -14.92
N PHE A 163 -2.34 -8.07 -15.66
CA PHE A 163 -2.55 -6.71 -15.16
C PHE A 163 -3.90 -6.13 -15.58
N ALA A 164 -4.83 -6.94 -16.09
CA ALA A 164 -6.17 -6.48 -16.47
C ALA A 164 -6.94 -5.83 -15.30
N ASP A 165 -6.67 -6.27 -14.06
CA ASP A 165 -7.26 -5.73 -12.82
C ASP A 165 -6.34 -4.73 -12.10
N ALA A 166 -5.23 -4.31 -12.72
CA ALA A 166 -4.31 -3.33 -12.17
C ALA A 166 -4.71 -1.90 -12.59
N TYR A 167 -5.78 -1.38 -11.98
CA TYR A 167 -6.29 -0.02 -12.23
C TYR A 167 -6.92 0.57 -10.97
N TRP A 168 -7.11 1.90 -10.99
CA TRP A 168 -7.92 2.61 -10.02
C TRP A 168 -9.27 2.98 -10.64
N ASP A 169 -10.37 2.65 -9.96
CA ASP A 169 -11.70 3.19 -10.24
C ASP A 169 -12.15 4.05 -9.05
N VAL A 170 -12.01 5.36 -9.21
CA VAL A 170 -12.20 6.34 -8.14
C VAL A 170 -13.51 7.09 -8.37
N ALA A 171 -14.49 6.83 -7.51
CA ALA A 171 -15.79 7.48 -7.60
C ALA A 171 -15.72 9.00 -7.29
N ALA A 172 -14.94 9.39 -6.29
CA ALA A 172 -14.74 10.79 -5.92
C ALA A 172 -13.50 10.97 -5.03
N VAL A 173 -12.88 12.15 -5.11
CA VAL A 173 -11.92 12.66 -4.14
C VAL A 173 -12.47 14.00 -3.64
N ARG A 174 -12.52 14.18 -2.31
CA ARG A 174 -12.99 15.42 -1.68
C ARG A 174 -11.95 15.87 -0.65
N VAL A 175 -11.76 17.17 -0.54
CA VAL A 175 -10.82 17.81 0.40
C VAL A 175 -11.59 18.84 1.21
N TYR A 176 -11.40 18.81 2.53
CA TYR A 176 -12.01 19.70 3.50
C TYR A 176 -10.90 20.46 4.23
N THR A 177 -11.17 21.70 4.64
CA THR A 177 -10.21 22.60 5.32
C THR A 177 -10.88 23.35 6.45
#